data_AF-A0A9D6LWW0-F1
#
_entry.id   AF-A0A9D6LWW0-F1
#
_cell.length_a   1.000
_cell.length_b   1.000
_cell.length_c   1.000
_cell.angle_alpha   90.00
_cell.angle_beta   90.00
_cell.angle_gamma   90.00
#
_symmetry.space_group_name_H-M   'P 1'
#
loop_
_entity.id
_entity.type
_entity.pdbx_description
1 polymer ?
#
loop_
_entity_poly.entity_id
_entity_poly.type
_entity_poly.pdbx_seq_one_letter_code
_entity_poly.pdbx_strand_id
1 'polypeptide(L)'
;MQKKWIIATTGGILVVGAALLLAQNTSWLTGTVDQKFDTLANIQPGLGTVMAEYSKRFGNIYYAAQAGNWGMAAYQLKEMVEIQEVGETTRPARAQALKGMEQGALRPLALDIVNQNLTAFNTDFNTAVAFCNACHAATGFDYIVYKLPAQPKVPAKLDTGQTFTTQQLQTVLAALVGPAILSGGVVNGASFALAPAPVAPGSIISIFGVNLAASTAYAPAVPLATQLAGTTVKVNGTPIPLFYVSPTQINAQLPFEAAPGTATAVVTTSAGDSQSETFNVASSAVGIFFSRIFGSNRGAVLNQDGSVNGPGNAEARGRVVVVFLTGQGPVTPAVPTGQAAPVNPHSPATLPNAASIGGSTAPVQFLGLAPGWVGLAQANIQIPSGVTPGDQVALSISVNGQAGNTVTISVK
;
A
#
# COMPACT_ATOMS: atom_id res chain seq x y z
N MET A 1 -18.71 26.14 -60.90
CA MET A 1 -19.11 27.55 -61.11
C MET A 1 -19.61 28.08 -59.77
N GLN A 2 -18.76 28.86 -59.08
CA GLN A 2 -18.97 30.28 -58.81
C GLN A 2 -20.24 30.63 -58.01
N LYS A 3 -20.02 31.08 -56.77
CA LYS A 3 -20.74 32.24 -56.23
C LYS A 3 -19.70 33.27 -55.76
N LYS A 4 -19.47 34.25 -56.65
CA LYS A 4 -19.05 35.63 -56.35
C LYS A 4 -20.20 36.29 -55.54
N TRP A 5 -20.10 37.38 -54.78
CA TRP A 5 -19.44 38.70 -54.88
C TRP A 5 -19.54 39.34 -53.46
N ILE A 6 -18.94 40.46 -53.01
CA ILE A 6 -18.74 41.80 -53.58
C ILE A 6 -17.64 42.50 -52.75
N ILE A 7 -16.73 43.18 -53.43
CA ILE A 7 -15.84 44.23 -52.89
C ILE A 7 -16.40 45.58 -53.35
N ALA A 8 -16.48 46.55 -52.45
CA ALA A 8 -16.63 47.99 -52.68
C ALA A 8 -16.17 48.69 -51.37
N THR A 9 -15.38 49.76 -51.30
CA THR A 9 -15.00 50.78 -52.29
C THR A 9 -13.82 51.62 -51.75
N THR A 10 -12.81 51.84 -52.61
CA THR A 10 -12.01 53.07 -52.89
C THR A 10 -11.57 54.08 -51.81
N GLY A 11 -10.26 54.41 -51.87
CA GLY A 11 -9.61 55.68 -51.51
C GLY A 11 -8.90 55.64 -50.16
N GLY A 12 -7.59 55.81 -49.97
CA GLY A 12 -6.54 56.46 -50.76
C GLY A 12 -5.67 57.26 -49.79
N ILE A 13 -4.37 56.93 -49.73
CA ILE A 13 -3.23 57.74 -49.21
C ILE A 13 -2.91 57.66 -47.70
N LEU A 14 -1.93 56.76 -47.42
CA LEU A 14 -0.70 56.94 -46.63
C LEU A 14 -0.69 57.92 -45.45
N VAL A 15 -0.60 57.37 -44.22
CA VAL A 15 0.43 57.76 -43.24
C VAL A 15 1.01 56.49 -42.61
N VAL A 16 2.34 56.47 -42.61
CA VAL A 16 3.27 55.41 -42.23
C VAL A 16 3.20 55.09 -40.73
N GLY A 17 3.16 53.79 -40.38
CA GLY A 17 3.54 53.31 -39.05
C GLY A 17 2.65 52.18 -38.50
N ALA A 18 3.29 51.15 -37.95
CA ALA A 18 2.70 50.10 -37.09
C ALA A 18 2.09 48.83 -37.73
N ALA A 19 2.67 48.31 -38.82
CA ALA A 19 2.50 46.89 -39.20
C ALA A 19 3.86 46.20 -39.37
N LEU A 20 4.66 46.17 -38.31
CA LEU A 20 5.92 45.43 -38.29
C LEU A 20 6.20 44.88 -36.88
N LEU A 21 5.35 43.96 -36.38
CA LEU A 21 5.66 43.28 -35.11
C LEU A 21 4.97 41.92 -34.85
N LEU A 22 4.43 41.24 -35.87
CA LEU A 22 3.86 39.88 -35.69
C LEU A 22 4.48 38.79 -36.58
N ALA A 23 5.57 39.09 -37.28
CA ALA A 23 6.39 38.07 -37.93
C ALA A 23 7.68 37.86 -37.10
N GLN A 24 7.58 37.19 -35.95
CA GLN A 24 8.76 36.68 -35.25
C GLN A 24 8.65 35.16 -35.08
N ASN A 25 9.46 34.46 -35.89
CA ASN A 25 9.82 33.04 -35.86
C ASN A 25 8.71 31.98 -35.86
N THR A 26 8.14 31.72 -37.05
CA THR A 26 7.46 30.44 -37.37
C THR A 26 8.43 29.33 -37.77
N SER A 27 9.74 29.52 -37.60
CA SER A 27 10.78 28.55 -38.00
C SER A 27 10.61 27.18 -37.33
N TRP A 28 10.09 27.14 -36.10
CA TRP A 28 9.81 25.91 -35.36
C TRP A 28 8.64 25.07 -35.90
N LEU A 29 7.83 25.61 -36.83
CA LEU A 29 6.73 24.91 -37.50
C LEU A 29 7.09 24.41 -38.90
N THR A 30 8.33 24.64 -39.35
CA THR A 30 8.84 24.23 -40.66
C THR A 30 9.69 22.96 -40.56
N GLY A 31 9.76 22.14 -41.61
CA GLY A 31 10.47 20.84 -41.60
C GLY A 31 9.57 19.60 -41.46
N THR A 32 10.19 18.42 -41.34
CA THR A 32 9.51 17.13 -41.13
C THR A 32 8.85 17.08 -39.74
N VAL A 33 7.93 16.14 -39.53
CA VAL A 33 7.27 15.94 -38.22
C VAL A 33 8.31 15.75 -37.12
N ASP A 34 9.35 14.96 -37.37
CA ASP A 34 10.45 14.72 -36.42
C ASP A 34 11.22 16.01 -36.10
N GLN A 35 11.53 16.82 -37.11
CA GLN A 35 12.22 18.12 -36.91
C GLN A 35 11.40 19.11 -36.07
N LYS A 36 10.06 19.08 -36.20
CA LYS A 36 9.17 19.90 -35.37
C LYS A 36 9.14 19.39 -33.92
N PHE A 37 9.12 18.08 -33.71
CA PHE A 37 9.24 17.48 -32.38
C PHE A 37 10.59 17.77 -31.73
N ASP A 38 11.69 17.70 -32.48
CA ASP A 38 13.02 18.09 -32.00
C ASP A 38 13.08 19.58 -31.63
N THR A 39 12.46 20.44 -32.42
CA THR A 39 12.42 21.87 -32.12
C THR A 39 11.62 22.16 -30.85
N LEU A 40 10.46 21.51 -30.68
CA LEU A 40 9.66 21.57 -29.45
C LEU A 40 10.44 21.06 -28.23
N ALA A 41 11.19 19.96 -28.37
CA ALA A 41 12.01 19.40 -27.30
C ALA A 41 13.20 20.31 -26.90
N ASN A 42 13.71 21.10 -27.84
CA ASN A 42 14.81 22.05 -27.63
C ASN A 42 14.37 23.39 -27.01
N ILE A 43 13.09 23.77 -27.12
CA ILE A 43 12.53 24.97 -26.47
C ILE A 43 12.23 24.73 -24.98
N GLN A 44 12.10 23.48 -24.55
CA GLN A 44 11.87 23.14 -23.15
C GLN A 44 13.04 23.63 -22.26
N PRO A 45 12.76 24.18 -21.06
CA PRO A 45 13.79 24.61 -20.12
C PRO A 45 14.85 23.53 -19.89
N GLY A 46 16.12 23.92 -19.91
CA GLY A 46 17.23 23.01 -19.63
C GLY A 46 17.26 22.55 -18.18
N LEU A 47 18.07 21.52 -17.89
CA LEU A 47 18.23 20.96 -16.54
C LEU A 47 18.67 22.02 -15.50
N GLY A 48 19.32 23.11 -15.91
CA GLY A 48 19.67 24.22 -15.02
C GLY A 48 18.47 24.90 -14.36
N THR A 49 17.33 25.03 -15.05
CA THR A 49 16.10 25.59 -14.47
C THR A 49 15.51 24.64 -13.42
N VAL A 50 15.53 23.33 -13.71
CA VAL A 50 15.15 22.28 -12.76
C VAL A 50 16.05 22.34 -11.53
N MET A 51 17.37 22.40 -11.69
CA MET A 51 18.33 22.43 -10.58
C MET A 51 18.24 23.70 -9.72
N ALA A 52 17.83 24.83 -10.31
CA ALA A 52 17.55 26.05 -9.55
C ALA A 52 16.35 25.89 -8.60
N GLU A 53 15.27 25.24 -9.06
CA GLU A 53 14.13 24.89 -8.20
C GLU A 53 14.51 23.81 -7.18
N TYR A 54 15.28 22.82 -7.60
CA TYR A 54 15.81 21.76 -6.74
C TYR A 54 16.58 22.36 -5.55
N SER A 55 17.48 23.31 -5.81
CA SER A 55 18.25 24.01 -4.77
C SER A 55 17.36 24.74 -3.76
N LYS A 56 16.29 25.40 -4.22
CA LYS A 56 15.34 26.10 -3.32
C LYS A 56 14.60 25.11 -2.43
N ARG A 57 14.05 24.05 -3.03
CA ARG A 57 13.26 23.05 -2.31
C ARG A 57 14.12 22.24 -1.34
N PHE A 58 15.34 21.90 -1.73
CA PHE A 58 16.27 21.13 -0.90
C PHE A 58 16.61 21.86 0.41
N GLY A 59 16.86 23.17 0.36
CA GLY A 59 17.02 23.98 1.57
C GLY A 59 15.76 24.03 2.44
N ASN A 60 14.57 24.12 1.82
CA ASN A 60 13.30 24.13 2.55
C ASN A 60 13.00 22.81 3.25
N ILE A 61 13.39 21.65 2.69
CA ILE A 61 13.27 20.34 3.36
C ILE A 61 14.04 20.39 4.68
N TYR A 62 15.29 20.84 4.65
CA TYR A 62 16.13 20.90 5.86
C TYR A 62 15.48 21.74 6.96
N TYR A 63 15.08 22.97 6.63
CA TYR A 63 14.49 23.87 7.61
C TYR A 63 13.13 23.41 8.12
N ALA A 64 12.31 22.77 7.27
CA ALA A 64 11.06 22.15 7.68
C ALA A 64 11.29 21.01 8.69
N ALA A 65 12.28 20.15 8.43
CA ALA A 65 12.66 19.06 9.34
C ALA A 65 13.20 19.60 10.68
N GLN A 66 14.06 20.63 10.66
CA GLN A 66 14.54 21.28 11.91
C GLN A 66 13.40 21.89 12.72
N ALA A 67 12.36 22.40 12.05
CA ALA A 67 11.17 22.94 12.70
C ALA A 67 10.16 21.86 13.15
N GLY A 68 10.44 20.57 12.90
CA GLY A 68 9.51 19.47 13.19
C GLY A 68 8.30 19.39 12.27
N ASN A 69 8.25 20.17 11.19
CA ASN A 69 7.16 20.15 10.22
C ASN A 69 7.45 19.16 9.10
N TRP A 70 7.30 17.89 9.44
CA TRP A 70 7.57 16.77 8.56
C TRP A 70 6.67 16.74 7.33
N GLY A 71 5.44 17.24 7.42
CA GLY A 71 4.55 17.35 6.26
C GLY A 71 5.08 18.32 5.21
N MET A 72 5.63 19.46 5.64
CA MET A 72 6.28 20.41 4.71
C MET A 72 7.57 19.85 4.13
N ALA A 73 8.37 19.14 4.93
CA ALA A 73 9.56 18.44 4.44
C ALA A 73 9.18 17.40 3.38
N ALA A 74 8.14 16.60 3.64
CA ALA A 74 7.61 15.60 2.71
C ALA A 74 7.09 16.24 1.42
N TYR A 75 6.32 17.32 1.52
CA TYR A 75 5.82 18.04 0.35
C TYR A 75 6.96 18.58 -0.52
N GLN A 76 7.95 19.25 0.08
CA GLN A 76 9.09 19.78 -0.69
C GLN A 76 9.88 18.67 -1.38
N LEU A 77 10.06 17.53 -0.72
CA LEU A 77 10.76 16.39 -1.29
C LEU A 77 9.97 15.69 -2.40
N LYS A 78 8.65 15.50 -2.23
CA LYS A 78 7.75 15.01 -3.30
C LYS A 78 7.89 15.86 -4.55
N GLU A 79 7.80 17.17 -4.40
CA GLU A 79 7.84 18.10 -5.54
C GLU A 79 9.21 18.16 -6.20
N MET A 80 10.30 17.90 -5.47
CA MET A 80 11.63 17.76 -6.09
C MET A 80 11.67 16.60 -7.06
N VAL A 81 11.06 15.47 -6.70
CA VAL A 81 10.97 14.29 -7.58
C VAL A 81 10.12 14.56 -8.80
N GLU A 82 8.94 15.16 -8.63
CA GLU A 82 8.05 15.49 -9.77
C GLU A 82 8.74 16.41 -10.80
N ILE A 83 9.54 17.38 -10.34
CA ILE A 83 10.31 18.24 -11.25
C ILE A 83 11.44 17.45 -11.92
N GLN A 84 12.05 16.50 -11.21
CA GLN A 84 13.11 15.66 -11.77
C GLN A 84 12.57 14.70 -12.85
N GLU A 85 11.38 14.13 -12.68
CA GLU A 85 10.72 13.25 -13.65
C GLU A 85 10.49 13.94 -15.00
N VAL A 86 10.25 15.25 -15.01
CA VAL A 86 10.21 16.06 -16.26
C VAL A 86 11.58 16.00 -16.95
N GLY A 87 12.67 16.13 -16.21
CA GLY A 87 14.04 16.01 -16.73
C GLY A 87 14.35 14.60 -17.25
N GLU A 88 13.90 13.56 -16.56
CA GLU A 88 14.07 12.16 -16.97
C GLU A 88 13.35 11.87 -18.29
N THR A 89 12.11 12.34 -18.41
CA THR A 89 11.27 12.14 -19.59
C THR A 89 11.78 12.92 -20.79
N THR A 90 12.17 14.18 -20.59
CA THR A 90 12.59 15.06 -21.68
C THR A 90 14.06 14.90 -22.06
N ARG A 91 14.88 14.22 -21.24
CA ARG A 91 16.32 13.99 -21.48
C ARG A 91 16.73 12.54 -21.15
N PRO A 92 16.37 11.57 -22.00
CA PRO A 92 16.59 10.14 -21.74
C PRO A 92 18.04 9.75 -21.44
N ALA A 93 19.01 10.42 -22.07
CA ALA A 93 20.45 10.21 -21.82
C ALA A 93 20.90 10.52 -20.37
N ARG A 94 20.11 11.28 -19.61
CA ARG A 94 20.37 11.64 -18.22
C ARG A 94 19.44 10.94 -17.24
N ALA A 95 18.40 10.25 -17.72
CA ALA A 95 17.36 9.64 -16.89
C ALA A 95 17.93 8.65 -15.87
N GLN A 96 18.90 7.82 -16.26
CA GLN A 96 19.53 6.86 -15.35
C GLN A 96 20.29 7.54 -14.20
N ALA A 97 21.00 8.64 -14.47
CA ALA A 97 21.73 9.38 -13.45
C ALA A 97 20.78 10.10 -12.47
N LEU A 98 19.68 10.65 -13.00
CA LEU A 98 18.62 11.26 -12.20
C LEU A 98 17.92 10.22 -11.31
N LYS A 99 17.55 9.05 -11.85
CA LYS A 99 17.04 7.93 -11.05
C LYS A 99 18.03 7.45 -9.98
N GLY A 100 19.32 7.48 -10.27
CA GLY A 100 20.36 7.21 -9.28
C GLY A 100 20.36 8.22 -8.12
N MET A 101 20.09 9.50 -8.38
CA MET A 101 19.94 10.53 -7.34
C MET A 101 18.69 10.28 -6.48
N GLU A 102 17.56 9.96 -7.10
CA GLU A 102 16.33 9.62 -6.38
C GLU A 102 16.55 8.45 -5.41
N GLN A 103 17.15 7.36 -5.91
CA GLN A 103 17.36 6.14 -5.13
C GLN A 103 18.47 6.28 -4.09
N GLY A 104 19.57 6.95 -4.43
CA GLY A 104 20.77 7.02 -3.60
C GLY A 104 20.79 8.18 -2.60
N ALA A 105 20.11 9.29 -2.89
CA ALA A 105 20.16 10.50 -2.07
C ALA A 105 18.79 10.92 -1.52
N LEU A 106 17.72 10.83 -2.33
CA LEU A 106 16.40 11.30 -1.89
C LEU A 106 15.60 10.24 -1.12
N ARG A 107 15.71 8.96 -1.48
CA ARG A 107 15.00 7.88 -0.79
C ARG A 107 15.39 7.76 0.70
N PRO A 108 16.67 7.83 1.10
CA PRO A 108 17.03 7.84 2.52
C PRO A 108 16.40 9.02 3.27
N LEU A 109 16.47 10.23 2.70
CA LEU A 109 15.79 11.42 3.23
C LEU A 109 14.27 11.23 3.37
N ALA A 110 13.64 10.58 2.38
CA ALA A 110 12.21 10.29 2.44
C ALA A 110 11.87 9.34 3.60
N LEU A 111 12.71 8.32 3.84
CA LEU A 111 12.55 7.41 4.97
C LEU A 111 12.72 8.13 6.32
N ASP A 112 13.68 9.05 6.42
CA ASP A 112 13.89 9.82 7.64
C ASP A 112 12.76 10.79 7.93
N ILE A 113 12.21 11.43 6.90
CA ILE A 113 11.02 12.29 7.01
C ILE A 113 9.83 11.46 7.48
N VAL A 114 9.59 10.31 6.87
CA VAL A 114 8.52 9.37 7.25
C VAL A 114 8.64 8.93 8.70
N ASN A 115 9.86 8.60 9.14
CA ASN A 115 10.17 8.16 10.49
C ASN A 115 10.32 9.31 11.48
N GLN A 116 10.27 10.56 11.00
CA GLN A 116 10.48 11.77 11.80
C GLN A 116 11.80 11.74 12.58
N ASN A 117 12.82 11.10 12.01
CA ASN A 117 14.11 10.86 12.66
C ASN A 117 15.08 11.98 12.30
N LEU A 118 15.12 13.03 13.11
CA LEU A 118 15.96 14.20 12.85
C LEU A 118 17.47 13.89 12.82
N THR A 119 17.92 12.91 13.62
CA THR A 119 19.34 12.52 13.67
C THR A 119 19.77 11.83 12.39
N ALA A 120 19.00 10.85 11.92
CA ALA A 120 19.25 10.18 10.65
C ALA A 120 19.09 11.17 9.48
N PHE A 121 18.03 11.99 9.51
CA PHE A 121 17.79 13.05 8.53
C PHE A 121 18.99 13.97 8.34
N ASN A 122 19.60 14.45 9.42
CA ASN A 122 20.77 15.32 9.34
C ASN A 122 21.99 14.62 8.70
N THR A 123 22.14 13.32 8.93
CA THR A 123 23.21 12.51 8.33
C THR A 123 22.96 12.35 6.84
N ASP A 124 21.78 11.90 6.45
CA ASP A 124 21.43 11.64 5.05
C ASP A 124 21.28 12.92 4.24
N PHE A 125 20.92 14.04 4.87
CA PHE A 125 20.96 15.35 4.23
C PHE A 125 22.36 15.75 3.82
N ASN A 126 23.36 15.55 4.69
CA ASN A 126 24.76 15.83 4.35
C ASN A 126 25.28 14.88 3.26
N THR A 127 24.87 13.61 3.30
CA THR A 127 25.15 12.65 2.23
C THR A 127 24.55 13.11 0.90
N ALA A 128 23.30 13.59 0.90
CA ALA A 128 22.64 14.13 -0.28
C ALA A 128 23.32 15.41 -0.80
N VAL A 129 23.81 16.30 0.08
CA VAL A 129 24.64 17.46 -0.32
C VAL A 129 25.91 17.01 -1.03
N ALA A 130 26.61 16.01 -0.48
CA ALA A 130 27.81 15.45 -1.10
C ALA A 130 27.50 14.84 -2.48
N PHE A 131 26.38 14.12 -2.59
CA PHE A 131 25.91 13.55 -3.85
C PHE A 131 25.60 14.64 -4.89
N CYS A 132 24.88 15.70 -4.50
CA CYS A 132 24.59 16.84 -5.38
C CYS A 132 25.87 17.45 -5.96
N ASN A 133 26.86 17.72 -5.11
CA ASN A 133 28.13 18.30 -5.52
C ASN A 133 28.95 17.34 -6.40
N ALA A 134 28.95 16.04 -6.10
CA ALA A 134 29.58 15.02 -6.94
C ALA A 134 28.92 14.92 -8.33
N CYS A 135 27.59 15.05 -8.42
CA CYS A 135 26.86 15.04 -9.69
C CYS A 135 27.23 16.25 -10.56
N HIS A 136 27.35 17.44 -9.96
CA HIS A 136 27.81 18.64 -10.68
C HIS A 136 29.24 18.46 -11.21
N ALA A 137 30.15 17.93 -10.40
CA ALA A 137 31.51 17.64 -10.85
C ALA A 137 31.55 16.60 -11.98
N ALA A 138 30.80 15.51 -11.85
CA ALA A 138 30.71 14.45 -12.86
C ALA A 138 30.13 14.92 -14.20
N THR A 139 29.38 16.03 -14.19
CA THR A 139 28.79 16.62 -15.40
C THR A 139 29.61 17.78 -15.97
N GLY A 140 30.80 18.06 -15.44
CA GLY A 140 31.70 19.13 -15.91
C GLY A 140 31.38 20.52 -15.34
N PHE A 141 30.59 20.57 -14.27
CA PHE A 141 30.13 21.79 -13.60
C PHE A 141 30.56 21.83 -12.13
N ASP A 142 31.77 21.37 -11.82
CA ASP A 142 32.35 21.31 -10.46
C ASP A 142 32.36 22.67 -9.73
N TYR A 143 32.39 23.78 -10.46
CA TYR A 143 32.24 25.14 -9.93
C TYR A 143 30.83 25.44 -9.39
N ILE A 144 29.83 24.60 -9.67
CA ILE A 144 28.49 24.69 -9.07
C ILE A 144 28.49 23.87 -7.78
N VAL A 145 28.69 24.53 -6.65
CA VAL A 145 28.70 23.89 -5.33
C VAL A 145 27.45 24.28 -4.55
N TYR A 146 26.59 23.30 -4.25
CA TYR A 146 25.49 23.50 -3.32
C TYR A 146 26.02 23.72 -1.91
N LYS A 147 25.49 24.77 -1.27
CA LYS A 147 25.63 25.02 0.17
C LYS A 147 24.25 25.32 0.73
N LEU A 148 23.96 24.76 1.90
CA LEU A 148 22.75 25.11 2.63
C LEU A 148 22.74 26.63 2.88
N PRO A 149 21.70 27.37 2.46
CA PRO A 149 21.61 28.80 2.72
C PRO A 149 21.52 29.06 4.24
N ALA A 150 21.81 30.28 4.70
CA ALA A 150 21.72 30.62 6.12
C ALA A 150 20.28 30.73 6.65
N GLN A 151 19.31 30.88 5.73
CA GLN A 151 17.87 30.98 6.00
C GLN A 151 17.09 30.30 4.86
N PRO A 152 15.86 29.82 5.10
CA PRO A 152 15.00 29.25 4.05
C PRO A 152 14.69 30.31 2.98
N LYS A 153 14.65 29.90 1.70
CA LYS A 153 14.43 30.83 0.57
C LYS A 153 12.96 31.22 0.37
N VAL A 154 12.01 30.47 0.94
CA VAL A 154 10.57 30.78 0.84
C VAL A 154 9.96 30.76 2.24
N PRO A 155 9.27 31.84 2.68
CA PRO A 155 8.55 31.85 3.94
C PRO A 155 7.18 31.18 3.75
N ALA A 156 7.16 29.87 3.51
CA ALA A 156 6.01 29.07 3.93
C ALA A 156 6.10 28.97 5.45
N LYS A 157 4.99 29.04 6.19
CA LYS A 157 5.00 28.76 7.63
C LYS A 157 5.65 27.39 7.85
N LEU A 158 6.93 27.39 8.21
CA LEU A 158 7.70 26.18 8.44
C LEU A 158 7.25 25.51 9.73
N ASP A 159 6.54 26.24 10.61
CA ASP A 159 5.77 25.66 11.69
C ASP A 159 4.28 25.98 11.46
N THR A 160 3.47 24.92 11.31
CA THR A 160 2.02 25.02 11.13
C THR A 160 1.26 24.60 12.40
N GLY A 161 1.95 24.12 13.44
CA GLY A 161 1.34 23.43 14.58
C GLY A 161 0.66 22.11 14.22
N GLN A 162 0.76 21.64 12.97
CA GLN A 162 0.20 20.37 12.53
C GLN A 162 1.19 19.24 12.79
N THR A 163 0.68 18.15 13.36
CA THR A 163 1.40 16.88 13.45
C THR A 163 0.95 15.98 12.31
N PHE A 164 1.90 15.19 11.80
CA PHE A 164 1.65 14.23 10.74
C PHE A 164 1.96 12.83 11.27
N THR A 165 1.12 11.85 10.93
CA THR A 165 1.42 10.45 11.22
C THR A 165 2.43 9.92 10.20
N THR A 166 3.20 8.89 10.59
CA THR A 166 4.07 8.14 9.67
C THR A 166 3.33 7.73 8.40
N GLN A 167 2.07 7.29 8.53
CA GLN A 167 1.22 6.89 7.41
C GLN A 167 0.87 8.03 6.46
N GLN A 168 0.58 9.23 6.99
CA GLN A 168 0.34 10.41 6.15
C GLN A 168 1.59 10.78 5.36
N LEU A 169 2.76 10.76 5.99
CA LEU A 169 4.04 11.08 5.34
C LEU A 169 4.44 10.03 4.30
N GLN A 170 4.23 8.74 4.60
CA GLN A 170 4.44 7.64 3.65
C GLN A 170 3.59 7.79 2.41
N THR A 171 2.34 8.25 2.57
CA THR A 171 1.44 8.51 1.45
C THR A 171 1.99 9.63 0.56
N VAL A 172 2.51 10.71 1.14
CA VAL A 172 3.09 11.84 0.38
C VAL A 172 4.36 11.42 -0.37
N LEU A 173 5.20 10.58 0.23
CA LEU A 173 6.52 10.20 -0.29
C LEU A 173 6.56 8.83 -0.96
N ALA A 174 5.40 8.25 -1.26
CA ALA A 174 5.25 6.87 -1.71
C ALA A 174 6.17 6.54 -2.92
N ALA A 175 6.31 7.46 -3.87
CA ALA A 175 7.15 7.30 -5.05
C ALA A 175 8.65 7.13 -4.74
N LEU A 176 9.14 7.72 -3.65
CA LEU A 176 10.54 7.64 -3.23
C LEU A 176 10.84 6.43 -2.34
N VAL A 177 9.91 6.07 -1.46
CA VAL A 177 10.18 5.05 -0.42
C VAL A 177 10.03 3.62 -0.94
N GLY A 178 9.50 3.41 -2.14
CA GLY A 178 9.18 2.09 -2.66
C GLY A 178 7.94 1.50 -1.97
N PRO A 179 7.74 0.17 -1.97
CA PRO A 179 6.65 -0.41 -1.19
C PRO A 179 6.86 -0.12 0.29
N ALA A 180 5.78 0.14 1.03
CA ALA A 180 5.84 0.27 2.49
C ALA A 180 4.67 -0.45 3.13
N ILE A 181 4.97 -1.30 4.11
CA ILE A 181 3.96 -1.82 5.03
C ILE A 181 3.70 -0.74 6.08
N LEU A 182 2.43 -0.47 6.37
CA LEU A 182 2.07 0.47 7.42
C LEU A 182 2.34 -0.15 8.79
N SER A 183 2.66 0.69 9.79
CA SER A 183 2.82 0.21 11.16
C SER A 183 1.54 -0.47 11.66
N GLY A 184 1.64 -1.70 12.16
CA GLY A 184 0.50 -2.53 12.53
C GLY A 184 -0.32 -3.02 11.33
N GLY A 185 0.22 -2.91 10.11
CA GLY A 185 -0.46 -3.23 8.86
C GLY A 185 -0.57 -4.72 8.57
N VAL A 186 0.15 -5.58 9.29
CA VAL A 186 0.05 -7.05 9.23
C VAL A 186 -0.99 -7.52 10.24
N VAL A 187 -2.15 -7.96 9.76
CA VAL A 187 -3.30 -8.32 10.60
C VAL A 187 -3.93 -9.64 10.19
N ASN A 188 -4.76 -10.21 11.07
CA ASN A 188 -5.58 -11.37 10.74
C ASN A 188 -6.54 -11.03 9.57
N GLY A 189 -6.54 -11.86 8.53
CA GLY A 189 -7.27 -11.59 7.28
C GLY A 189 -8.80 -11.65 7.39
N ALA A 190 -9.33 -12.15 8.51
CA ALA A 190 -10.76 -12.20 8.77
C ALA A 190 -11.21 -11.06 9.69
N SER A 191 -10.56 -10.91 10.84
CA SER A 191 -11.00 -9.96 11.88
C SER A 191 -10.46 -8.54 11.68
N PHE A 192 -9.34 -8.39 10.97
CA PHE A 192 -8.53 -7.16 10.91
C PHE A 192 -8.25 -6.56 12.30
N ALA A 193 -8.11 -7.42 13.32
CA ALA A 193 -7.74 -6.98 14.66
C ALA A 193 -6.42 -6.22 14.60
N LEU A 194 -6.43 -4.97 15.08
CA LEU A 194 -5.27 -4.08 15.02
C LEU A 194 -4.18 -4.53 16.00
N ALA A 195 -2.93 -4.19 15.68
CA ALA A 195 -1.79 -4.42 16.57
C ALA A 195 -2.08 -3.88 18.00
N PRO A 196 -1.63 -4.58 19.06
CA PRO A 196 -0.67 -5.68 19.07
C PRO A 196 -1.29 -7.09 18.90
N ALA A 197 -2.53 -7.21 18.43
CA ALA A 197 -3.18 -8.50 18.19
C ALA A 197 -2.30 -9.40 17.28
N PRO A 198 -2.10 -10.68 17.64
CA PRO A 198 -1.25 -11.57 16.86
C PRO A 198 -1.97 -12.13 15.63
N VAL A 199 -1.20 -12.70 14.72
CA VAL A 199 -1.67 -13.65 13.69
C VAL A 199 -1.19 -15.07 14.05
N ALA A 200 -1.62 -16.10 13.32
CA ALA A 200 -1.26 -17.49 13.62
C ALA A 200 -0.75 -18.26 12.41
N PRO A 201 0.11 -19.29 12.60
CA PRO A 201 0.59 -20.14 11.53
C PRO A 201 -0.56 -20.76 10.73
N GLY A 202 -0.40 -20.85 9.42
CA GLY A 202 -1.41 -21.37 8.49
C GLY A 202 -2.57 -20.41 8.19
N SER A 203 -2.68 -19.29 8.91
CA SER A 203 -3.77 -18.33 8.75
C SER A 203 -3.67 -17.50 7.47
N ILE A 204 -4.82 -17.11 6.95
CA ILE A 204 -4.94 -15.98 6.01
C ILE A 204 -4.65 -14.69 6.78
N ILE A 205 -3.69 -13.92 6.30
CA ILE A 205 -3.32 -12.59 6.80
C ILE A 205 -3.56 -11.52 5.73
N SER A 206 -3.78 -10.30 6.18
CA SER A 206 -3.78 -9.11 5.31
C SER A 206 -2.66 -8.17 5.70
N ILE A 207 -2.02 -7.59 4.70
CA ILE A 207 -0.91 -6.64 4.82
C ILE A 207 -1.36 -5.35 4.16
N PHE A 208 -1.55 -4.30 4.95
CA PHE A 208 -1.91 -2.96 4.49
C PHE A 208 -0.67 -2.08 4.34
N GLY A 209 -0.66 -1.29 3.27
CA GLY A 209 0.53 -0.60 2.83
C GLY A 209 0.27 0.47 1.79
N VAL A 210 1.35 0.99 1.25
CA VAL A 210 1.38 1.80 0.03
C VAL A 210 2.37 1.19 -0.95
N ASN A 211 2.08 1.32 -2.25
CA ASN A 211 2.89 0.79 -3.34
C ASN A 211 3.24 -0.70 -3.22
N LEU A 212 2.37 -1.50 -2.59
CA LEU A 212 2.62 -2.93 -2.35
C LEU A 212 2.63 -3.78 -3.63
N ALA A 213 2.01 -3.27 -4.71
CA ALA A 213 2.04 -3.85 -6.05
C ALA A 213 1.80 -2.78 -7.11
N ALA A 214 2.28 -3.02 -8.33
CA ALA A 214 2.04 -2.11 -9.46
C ALA A 214 0.58 -2.13 -9.96
N SER A 215 -0.11 -3.26 -9.78
CA SER A 215 -1.51 -3.43 -10.17
C SER A 215 -2.18 -4.47 -9.30
N THR A 216 -3.51 -4.51 -9.36
CA THR A 216 -4.30 -5.52 -8.66
C THR A 216 -4.23 -6.86 -9.39
N ALA A 217 -3.94 -7.94 -8.66
CA ALA A 217 -3.95 -9.30 -9.18
C ALA A 217 -4.43 -10.32 -8.15
N TYR A 218 -4.97 -11.42 -8.65
CA TYR A 218 -5.49 -12.55 -7.86
C TYR A 218 -4.71 -13.80 -8.21
N ALA A 219 -4.52 -14.69 -7.24
CA ALA A 219 -3.88 -15.97 -7.47
C ALA A 219 -4.66 -16.78 -8.52
N PRO A 220 -4.01 -17.25 -9.60
CA PRO A 220 -4.71 -17.93 -10.69
C PRO A 220 -5.01 -19.40 -10.40
N ALA A 221 -4.33 -20.00 -9.43
CA ALA A 221 -4.44 -21.42 -9.10
C ALA A 221 -3.98 -21.71 -7.67
N VAL A 222 -4.28 -22.94 -7.23
CA VAL A 222 -3.70 -23.58 -6.05
C VAL A 222 -2.81 -24.74 -6.55
N PRO A 223 -1.58 -24.94 -6.02
CA PRO A 223 -0.97 -24.28 -4.86
C PRO A 223 -0.70 -22.79 -5.10
N LEU A 224 -0.87 -21.96 -4.06
CA LEU A 224 -0.62 -20.53 -4.16
C LEU A 224 0.86 -20.25 -4.41
N ALA A 225 1.13 -19.39 -5.39
CA ALA A 225 2.49 -18.92 -5.68
C ALA A 225 2.98 -17.91 -4.64
N THR A 226 4.28 -17.85 -4.42
CA THR A 226 4.93 -16.85 -3.53
C THR A 226 5.26 -15.53 -4.24
N GLN A 227 4.96 -15.44 -5.54
CA GLN A 227 5.04 -14.21 -6.32
C GLN A 227 3.75 -14.03 -7.12
N LEU A 228 3.22 -12.81 -7.12
CA LEU A 228 2.01 -12.44 -7.86
C LEU A 228 2.19 -11.04 -8.45
N ALA A 229 2.02 -10.90 -9.77
CA ALA A 229 2.19 -9.64 -10.50
C ALA A 229 3.52 -8.89 -10.19
N GLY A 230 4.62 -9.64 -10.01
CA GLY A 230 5.94 -9.08 -9.67
C GLY A 230 6.12 -8.70 -8.20
N THR A 231 5.10 -8.87 -7.35
CA THR A 231 5.17 -8.68 -5.90
C THR A 231 5.47 -9.99 -5.19
N THR A 232 6.38 -9.95 -4.21
CA THR A 232 6.70 -11.04 -3.27
C THR A 232 6.56 -10.51 -1.84
N VAL A 233 6.11 -11.36 -0.92
CA VAL A 233 6.19 -11.08 0.54
C VAL A 233 7.08 -12.11 1.19
N LYS A 234 7.99 -11.66 2.06
CA LYS A 234 8.82 -12.53 2.90
C LYS A 234 8.48 -12.34 4.37
N VAL A 235 8.32 -13.44 5.09
CA VAL A 235 8.24 -13.46 6.56
C VAL A 235 9.50 -14.10 7.11
N ASN A 236 10.24 -13.37 7.97
CA ASN A 236 11.55 -13.79 8.48
C ASN A 236 12.48 -14.27 7.34
N GLY A 237 12.49 -13.54 6.22
CA GLY A 237 13.27 -13.87 5.02
C GLY A 237 12.68 -14.95 4.11
N THR A 238 11.64 -15.67 4.54
CA THR A 238 11.02 -16.78 3.77
C THR A 238 9.84 -16.27 2.94
N PRO A 239 9.83 -16.44 1.61
CA PRO A 239 8.69 -16.08 0.76
C PRO A 239 7.41 -16.82 1.16
N ILE A 240 6.28 -16.10 1.23
CA ILE A 240 4.99 -16.66 1.64
C ILE A 240 3.97 -16.69 0.49
N PRO A 241 3.01 -17.64 0.47
CA PRO A 241 2.03 -17.75 -0.61
C PRO A 241 1.04 -16.59 -0.62
N LEU A 242 0.70 -16.09 -1.81
CA LEU A 242 -0.14 -14.91 -2.01
C LEU A 242 -1.50 -15.28 -2.62
N PHE A 243 -2.59 -14.75 -2.06
CA PHE A 243 -3.94 -14.84 -2.62
C PHE A 243 -4.24 -13.66 -3.56
N TYR A 244 -3.80 -12.48 -3.15
CA TYR A 244 -4.20 -11.21 -3.73
C TYR A 244 -3.13 -10.16 -3.48
N VAL A 245 -2.86 -9.32 -4.48
CA VAL A 245 -2.02 -8.13 -4.35
C VAL A 245 -2.72 -6.93 -4.98
N SER A 246 -2.46 -5.76 -4.45
CA SER A 246 -2.88 -4.46 -4.97
C SER A 246 -1.95 -3.36 -4.44
N PRO A 247 -1.99 -2.13 -4.97
CA PRO A 247 -1.14 -1.05 -4.48
C PRO A 247 -1.27 -0.79 -2.96
N THR A 248 -2.41 -1.09 -2.33
CA THR A 248 -2.68 -0.75 -0.93
C THR A 248 -2.89 -1.95 0.00
N GLN A 249 -2.98 -3.17 -0.53
CA GLN A 249 -3.25 -4.36 0.26
C GLN A 249 -2.72 -5.64 -0.41
N ILE A 250 -2.17 -6.54 0.40
CA ILE A 250 -1.85 -7.92 0.04
C ILE A 250 -2.63 -8.86 0.97
N ASN A 251 -3.18 -9.95 0.44
CA ASN A 251 -3.64 -11.08 1.24
C ASN A 251 -2.74 -12.28 0.97
N ALA A 252 -2.26 -12.91 2.03
CA ALA A 252 -1.29 -14.01 1.97
C ALA A 252 -1.64 -15.09 2.99
N GLN A 253 -1.05 -16.27 2.84
CA GLN A 253 -1.06 -17.29 3.87
C GLN A 253 0.21 -17.16 4.71
N LEU A 254 0.09 -16.98 6.03
CA LEU A 254 1.23 -17.17 6.92
C LEU A 254 1.60 -18.66 6.91
N PRO A 255 2.87 -19.04 6.68
CA PRO A 255 3.25 -20.44 6.63
C PRO A 255 2.90 -21.20 7.92
N PHE A 256 2.56 -22.49 7.82
CA PHE A 256 2.39 -23.36 8.99
C PHE A 256 3.68 -23.50 9.80
N GLU A 257 4.83 -23.30 9.14
CA GLU A 257 6.17 -23.39 9.69
C GLU A 257 6.59 -22.11 10.45
N ALA A 258 5.77 -21.05 10.44
CA ALA A 258 6.05 -19.83 11.17
C ALA A 258 6.06 -20.11 12.69
N ALA A 259 7.17 -19.81 13.36
CA ALA A 259 7.28 -19.98 14.80
C ALA A 259 6.47 -18.89 15.54
N PRO A 260 5.79 -19.23 16.65
CA PRO A 260 5.25 -18.24 17.58
C PRO A 260 6.34 -17.31 18.12
N GLY A 261 6.01 -16.04 18.31
CA GLY A 261 6.92 -14.99 18.74
C GLY A 261 6.90 -13.78 17.80
N THR A 262 7.92 -12.94 17.90
CA THR A 262 8.10 -11.79 17.02
C THR A 262 8.53 -12.24 15.63
N ALA A 263 7.87 -11.73 14.60
CA ALA A 263 8.20 -11.95 13.20
C ALA A 263 8.33 -10.63 12.44
N THR A 264 8.96 -10.70 11.28
CA THR A 264 9.18 -9.56 10.38
C THR A 264 8.60 -9.82 9.01
N ALA A 265 7.98 -8.82 8.39
CA ALA A 265 7.47 -8.87 7.03
C ALA A 265 8.17 -7.85 6.14
N VAL A 266 8.54 -8.26 4.93
CA VAL A 266 9.08 -7.38 3.87
C VAL A 266 8.31 -7.64 2.57
N VAL A 267 7.90 -6.57 1.91
CA VAL A 267 7.31 -6.63 0.55
C VAL A 267 8.36 -6.20 -0.46
N THR A 268 8.56 -7.04 -1.48
CA THR A 268 9.43 -6.75 -2.63
C THR A 268 8.57 -6.50 -3.85
N THR A 269 8.84 -5.41 -4.57
CA THR A 269 8.25 -5.09 -5.88
C THR A 269 9.34 -4.75 -6.89
N SER A 270 8.98 -4.42 -8.14
CA SER A 270 9.93 -3.87 -9.11
C SER A 270 10.55 -2.53 -8.68
N ALA A 271 9.92 -1.81 -7.75
CA ALA A 271 10.45 -0.57 -7.16
C ALA A 271 11.42 -0.83 -5.98
N GLY A 272 11.70 -2.10 -5.67
CA GLY A 272 12.58 -2.52 -4.58
C GLY A 272 11.82 -3.06 -3.36
N ASP A 273 12.55 -3.18 -2.26
CA ASP A 273 12.06 -3.73 -1.00
C ASP A 273 11.48 -2.65 -0.08
N SER A 274 10.50 -3.04 0.73
CA SER A 274 9.99 -2.24 1.84
C SER A 274 10.94 -2.27 3.02
N GLN A 275 10.76 -1.32 3.94
CA GLN A 275 11.26 -1.51 5.30
C GLN A 275 10.59 -2.74 5.94
N SER A 276 11.28 -3.35 6.89
CA SER A 276 10.78 -4.51 7.64
C SER A 276 9.72 -4.05 8.66
N GLU A 277 8.51 -4.62 8.58
CA GLU A 277 7.47 -4.42 9.59
C GLU A 277 7.48 -5.57 10.60
N THR A 278 7.44 -5.24 11.89
CA THR A 278 7.43 -6.23 12.97
C THR A 278 6.00 -6.54 13.41
N PHE A 279 5.67 -7.82 13.61
CA PHE A 279 4.37 -8.26 14.07
C PHE A 279 4.48 -9.49 14.97
N ASN A 280 3.38 -9.83 15.66
CA ASN A 280 3.34 -10.94 16.61
C ASN A 280 2.67 -12.17 15.99
N VAL A 281 3.28 -13.34 16.20
CA VAL A 281 2.71 -14.64 15.85
C VAL A 281 2.39 -15.39 17.15
N ALA A 282 1.16 -15.86 17.30
CA ALA A 282 0.73 -16.74 18.39
C ALA A 282 0.43 -18.15 17.85
N SER A 283 0.37 -19.15 18.74
CA SER A 283 0.01 -20.52 18.33
C SER A 283 -1.40 -20.63 17.73
N SER A 284 -2.30 -19.72 18.12
CA SER A 284 -3.61 -19.50 17.53
C SER A 284 -4.01 -18.03 17.67
N ALA A 285 -4.72 -17.52 16.68
CA ALA A 285 -5.21 -16.15 16.62
C ALA A 285 -6.48 -16.16 15.77
N VAL A 286 -7.57 -16.67 16.34
CA VAL A 286 -8.78 -16.98 15.60
C VAL A 286 -9.51 -15.70 15.18
N GLY A 287 -9.92 -15.62 13.91
CA GLY A 287 -10.73 -14.53 13.38
C GLY A 287 -11.88 -15.08 12.56
N ILE A 288 -13.11 -14.66 12.86
CA ILE A 288 -14.31 -14.99 12.10
C ILE A 288 -14.47 -13.97 10.97
N PHE A 289 -14.67 -14.44 9.75
CA PHE A 289 -14.88 -13.58 8.60
C PHE A 289 -16.22 -12.85 8.71
N PHE A 290 -16.27 -11.61 8.23
CA PHE A 290 -17.52 -10.85 8.15
C PHE A 290 -18.23 -11.08 6.82
N SER A 291 -19.55 -11.22 6.85
CA SER A 291 -20.41 -11.18 5.67
C SER A 291 -20.73 -9.73 5.32
N ARG A 292 -20.47 -9.32 4.08
CA ARG A 292 -20.81 -7.97 3.59
C ARG A 292 -22.26 -7.84 3.09
N ILE A 293 -23.03 -8.92 3.13
CA ILE A 293 -24.38 -8.98 2.53
C ILE A 293 -25.43 -8.27 3.43
N PHE A 294 -25.23 -8.23 4.76
CA PHE A 294 -26.24 -7.77 5.72
C PHE A 294 -25.68 -6.81 6.80
N GLY A 295 -24.78 -5.90 6.43
CA GLY A 295 -24.14 -4.94 7.34
C GLY A 295 -22.68 -5.29 7.66
N SER A 296 -22.08 -4.60 8.63
CA SER A 296 -20.63 -4.65 8.89
C SER A 296 -20.18 -5.60 10.01
N ASN A 297 -21.07 -6.13 10.85
CA ASN A 297 -20.68 -6.99 12.00
C ASN A 297 -21.16 -8.46 11.91
N ARG A 298 -21.82 -8.85 10.82
CA ARG A 298 -22.38 -10.19 10.68
C ARG A 298 -21.31 -11.19 10.28
N GLY A 299 -21.36 -12.39 10.83
CA GLY A 299 -20.42 -13.45 10.48
C GLY A 299 -20.67 -14.02 9.08
N ALA A 300 -19.62 -14.51 8.43
CA ALA A 300 -19.71 -15.41 7.30
C ALA A 300 -20.15 -16.80 7.81
N VAL A 301 -21.46 -16.99 7.88
CA VAL A 301 -22.08 -18.16 8.50
C VAL A 301 -23.13 -18.75 7.56
N LEU A 302 -23.16 -20.08 7.48
CA LEU A 302 -24.23 -20.84 6.83
C LEU A 302 -25.08 -21.56 7.88
N ASN A 303 -26.36 -21.72 7.57
CA ASN A 303 -27.27 -22.63 8.25
C ASN A 303 -26.92 -24.08 7.91
N GLN A 304 -27.50 -25.04 8.63
CA GLN A 304 -27.21 -26.47 8.46
C GLN A 304 -27.55 -26.99 7.05
N ASP A 305 -28.47 -26.33 6.36
CA ASP A 305 -28.87 -26.65 4.98
C ASP A 305 -27.97 -26.01 3.90
N GLY A 306 -26.94 -25.27 4.30
CA GLY A 306 -26.01 -24.57 3.42
C GLY A 306 -26.48 -23.18 2.97
N SER A 307 -27.67 -22.73 3.39
CA SER A 307 -28.13 -21.37 3.11
C SER A 307 -27.39 -20.32 3.96
N VAL A 308 -27.26 -19.08 3.47
CA VAL A 308 -26.56 -18.01 4.21
C VAL A 308 -27.38 -17.58 5.42
N ASN A 309 -26.79 -17.61 6.61
CA ASN A 309 -27.43 -17.15 7.84
C ASN A 309 -27.63 -15.63 7.83
N GLY A 310 -28.84 -15.17 8.13
CA GLY A 310 -29.14 -13.73 8.22
C GLY A 310 -30.62 -13.44 8.47
N PRO A 311 -31.01 -12.16 8.50
CA PRO A 311 -32.40 -11.77 8.67
C PRO A 311 -33.30 -12.40 7.61
N GLY A 312 -34.42 -12.98 8.04
CA GLY A 312 -35.32 -13.75 7.17
C GLY A 312 -34.85 -15.17 6.85
N ASN A 313 -33.61 -15.54 7.23
CA ASN A 313 -33.05 -16.89 7.08
C ASN A 313 -32.29 -17.33 8.34
N ALA A 314 -32.94 -17.20 9.50
CA ALA A 314 -32.40 -17.59 10.80
C ALA A 314 -32.35 -19.11 10.97
N GLU A 315 -31.33 -19.61 11.68
CA GLU A 315 -31.21 -21.02 12.07
C GLU A 315 -31.91 -21.29 13.40
N ALA A 316 -32.54 -22.46 13.53
CA ALA A 316 -33.26 -22.81 14.74
C ALA A 316 -32.33 -23.22 15.89
N ARG A 317 -32.72 -22.91 17.12
CA ARG A 317 -32.03 -23.44 18.31
C ARG A 317 -31.93 -24.97 18.27
N GLY A 318 -30.80 -25.51 18.72
CA GLY A 318 -30.48 -26.94 18.65
C GLY A 318 -29.91 -27.41 17.31
N ARG A 319 -29.99 -26.60 16.24
CA ARG A 319 -29.38 -26.89 14.94
C ARG A 319 -27.94 -26.37 14.88
N VAL A 320 -27.25 -26.72 13.80
CA VAL A 320 -25.82 -26.42 13.61
C VAL A 320 -25.65 -25.31 12.60
N VAL A 321 -24.78 -24.34 12.91
CA VAL A 321 -24.29 -23.36 11.95
C VAL A 321 -22.86 -23.68 11.54
N VAL A 322 -22.51 -23.39 10.29
CA VAL A 322 -21.15 -23.49 9.75
C VAL A 322 -20.54 -22.09 9.72
N VAL A 323 -19.50 -21.87 10.50
CA VAL A 323 -18.85 -20.57 10.69
C VAL A 323 -17.51 -20.58 9.98
N PHE A 324 -17.24 -19.59 9.12
CA PHE A 324 -15.96 -19.47 8.42
C PHE A 324 -14.98 -18.55 9.17
N LEU A 325 -13.76 -19.03 9.37
CA LEU A 325 -12.72 -18.38 10.17
C LEU A 325 -11.31 -18.63 9.62
N THR A 326 -10.30 -18.04 10.23
CA THR A 326 -8.88 -18.30 10.01
C THR A 326 -8.12 -18.21 11.33
N GLY A 327 -6.90 -18.75 11.39
CA GLY A 327 -6.04 -18.64 12.58
C GLY A 327 -6.35 -19.64 13.70
N GLN A 328 -6.89 -20.80 13.32
CA GLN A 328 -7.16 -21.95 14.18
C GLN A 328 -5.90 -22.60 14.78
N GLY A 329 -4.72 -22.29 14.24
CA GLY A 329 -3.46 -22.93 14.65
C GLY A 329 -3.21 -24.27 13.95
N PRO A 330 -2.39 -25.15 14.55
CA PRO A 330 -1.97 -26.41 13.93
C PRO A 330 -3.12 -27.38 13.71
N VAL A 331 -2.99 -28.23 12.68
CA VAL A 331 -4.01 -29.18 12.24
C VAL A 331 -3.42 -30.58 12.01
N THR A 332 -4.26 -31.61 12.08
CA THR A 332 -3.85 -32.99 11.75
C THR A 332 -4.89 -33.69 10.88
N PRO A 333 -4.51 -34.31 9.73
CA PRO A 333 -3.16 -34.34 9.15
C PRO A 333 -2.71 -32.96 8.69
N ALA A 334 -1.39 -32.71 8.72
CA ALA A 334 -0.81 -31.44 8.30
C ALA A 334 -1.08 -31.16 6.81
N VAL A 335 -1.33 -29.89 6.48
CA VAL A 335 -1.49 -29.42 5.09
C VAL A 335 -0.29 -28.55 4.74
N PRO A 336 0.42 -28.81 3.62
CA PRO A 336 1.56 -27.97 3.25
C PRO A 336 1.14 -26.51 3.00
N THR A 337 2.00 -25.57 3.36
CA THR A 337 1.82 -24.14 3.07
C THR A 337 1.56 -23.92 1.57
N GLY A 338 0.54 -23.10 1.26
CA GLY A 338 0.07 -22.79 -0.10
C GLY A 338 -0.90 -23.81 -0.69
N GLN A 339 -1.11 -24.98 -0.07
CA GLN A 339 -2.00 -26.03 -0.57
C GLN A 339 -3.44 -25.89 -0.03
N ALA A 340 -4.39 -26.34 -0.85
CA ALA A 340 -5.77 -26.49 -0.40
C ALA A 340 -5.90 -27.65 0.58
N ALA A 341 -6.76 -27.49 1.58
CA ALA A 341 -7.06 -28.56 2.52
C ALA A 341 -7.74 -29.74 1.83
N PRO A 342 -7.38 -30.99 2.18
CA PRO A 342 -7.96 -32.18 1.59
C PRO A 342 -9.45 -32.34 1.94
N VAL A 343 -10.21 -32.94 1.01
CA VAL A 343 -11.61 -33.32 1.25
C VAL A 343 -11.71 -34.57 2.10
N ASN A 344 -10.76 -35.50 1.96
CA ASN A 344 -10.68 -36.72 2.76
C ASN A 344 -9.21 -37.19 2.86
N PRO A 345 -8.67 -37.45 4.07
CA PRO A 345 -9.26 -37.13 5.37
C PRO A 345 -9.40 -35.61 5.59
N HIS A 346 -10.34 -35.20 6.44
CA HIS A 346 -10.41 -33.81 6.92
C HIS A 346 -9.21 -33.48 7.82
N SER A 347 -8.91 -32.18 7.97
CA SER A 347 -7.78 -31.67 8.77
C SER A 347 -8.26 -30.80 9.94
N PRO A 348 -8.77 -31.39 11.05
CA PRO A 348 -9.16 -30.68 12.27
C PRO A 348 -7.99 -29.98 12.96
N ALA A 349 -8.30 -28.87 13.63
CA ALA A 349 -7.36 -28.19 14.53
C ALA A 349 -7.06 -29.05 15.75
N THR A 350 -5.82 -29.00 16.24
CA THR A 350 -5.35 -29.83 17.36
C THR A 350 -5.44 -29.12 18.71
N LEU A 351 -5.61 -27.80 18.72
CA LEU A 351 -5.70 -27.01 19.94
C LEU A 351 -7.12 -27.05 20.55
N PRO A 352 -7.25 -26.96 21.89
CA PRO A 352 -8.55 -26.85 22.54
C PRO A 352 -9.32 -25.65 22.01
N ASN A 353 -10.63 -25.81 21.80
CA ASN A 353 -11.48 -24.75 21.28
C ASN A 353 -12.81 -24.69 22.03
N ALA A 354 -13.42 -23.51 22.04
CA ALA A 354 -14.73 -23.26 22.64
C ALA A 354 -15.48 -22.20 21.81
N ALA A 355 -16.81 -22.21 21.93
CA ALA A 355 -17.66 -21.20 21.31
C ALA A 355 -18.74 -20.69 22.27
N SER A 356 -19.20 -19.47 22.03
CA SER A 356 -20.34 -18.87 22.71
C SER A 356 -21.33 -18.32 21.69
N ILE A 357 -22.61 -18.60 21.89
CA ILE A 357 -23.72 -18.03 21.12
C ILE A 357 -24.70 -17.40 22.11
N GLY A 358 -25.01 -16.12 21.93
CA GLY A 358 -25.92 -15.38 22.82
C GLY A 358 -25.47 -15.35 24.28
N GLY A 359 -24.16 -15.39 24.53
CA GLY A 359 -23.59 -15.48 25.87
C GLY A 359 -23.62 -16.87 26.51
N SER A 360 -24.21 -17.87 25.84
CA SER A 360 -24.25 -19.27 26.29
C SER A 360 -23.15 -20.10 25.66
N THR A 361 -22.53 -21.02 26.40
CA THR A 361 -21.57 -21.99 25.85
C THR A 361 -22.23 -22.81 24.74
N ALA A 362 -21.60 -22.87 23.58
CA ALA A 362 -22.09 -23.56 22.40
C ALA A 362 -21.22 -24.78 22.06
N PRO A 363 -21.79 -25.98 21.88
CA PRO A 363 -21.03 -27.18 21.49
C PRO A 363 -20.38 -27.01 20.11
N VAL A 364 -19.06 -27.19 20.05
CA VAL A 364 -18.29 -27.22 18.80
C VAL A 364 -18.17 -28.68 18.35
N GLN A 365 -18.80 -29.03 17.24
CA GLN A 365 -18.79 -30.40 16.68
C GLN A 365 -17.60 -30.65 15.77
N PHE A 366 -17.07 -29.59 15.15
CA PHE A 366 -15.89 -29.63 14.30
C PHE A 366 -15.24 -28.25 14.29
N LEU A 367 -13.91 -28.21 14.27
CA LEU A 367 -13.12 -27.02 13.94
C LEU A 367 -11.87 -27.47 13.19
N GLY A 368 -11.66 -26.98 11.98
CA GLY A 368 -10.56 -27.41 11.12
C GLY A 368 -10.52 -26.66 9.79
N LEU A 369 -9.54 -26.98 8.94
CA LEU A 369 -9.47 -26.38 7.61
C LEU A 369 -10.69 -26.73 6.77
N ALA A 370 -11.23 -25.75 6.06
CA ALA A 370 -12.33 -25.91 5.13
C ALA A 370 -11.82 -26.64 3.86
N PRO A 371 -12.39 -27.80 3.49
CA PRO A 371 -11.95 -28.55 2.32
C PRO A 371 -11.91 -27.72 1.03
N GLY A 372 -10.84 -27.88 0.24
CA GLY A 372 -10.65 -27.19 -1.03
C GLY A 372 -10.11 -25.75 -0.91
N TRP A 373 -9.94 -25.23 0.31
CA TRP A 373 -9.45 -23.87 0.54
C TRP A 373 -8.07 -23.86 1.19
N VAL A 374 -7.31 -22.80 0.90
CA VAL A 374 -6.02 -22.53 1.53
C VAL A 374 -6.25 -21.62 2.74
N GLY A 375 -5.79 -22.02 3.93
CA GLY A 375 -5.82 -21.21 5.16
C GLY A 375 -7.22 -20.87 5.72
N LEU A 376 -8.30 -21.10 4.98
CA LEU A 376 -9.67 -20.97 5.46
C LEU A 376 -10.01 -22.16 6.37
N ALA A 377 -10.58 -21.88 7.52
CA ALA A 377 -11.12 -22.85 8.45
C ALA A 377 -12.65 -22.73 8.55
N GLN A 378 -13.29 -23.81 8.97
CA GLN A 378 -14.70 -23.83 9.33
C GLN A 378 -14.88 -24.39 10.74
N ALA A 379 -15.92 -23.94 11.43
CA ALA A 379 -16.41 -24.51 12.67
C ALA A 379 -17.90 -24.86 12.56
N ASN A 380 -18.26 -26.07 12.98
CA ASN A 380 -19.65 -26.52 13.08
C ASN A 380 -20.11 -26.36 14.52
N ILE A 381 -20.99 -25.41 14.78
CA ILE A 381 -21.37 -25.01 16.15
C ILE A 381 -22.87 -25.22 16.33
N GLN A 382 -23.24 -25.98 17.35
CA GLN A 382 -24.65 -26.15 17.70
C GLN A 382 -25.16 -24.94 18.47
N ILE A 383 -26.27 -24.36 18.02
CA ILE A 383 -26.95 -23.27 18.72
C ILE A 383 -27.58 -23.83 20.01
N PRO A 384 -27.23 -23.31 21.21
CA PRO A 384 -27.84 -23.79 22.45
C PRO A 384 -29.35 -23.52 22.50
N SER A 385 -30.10 -24.44 23.11
CA SER A 385 -31.57 -24.35 23.23
C SER A 385 -32.05 -23.15 24.05
N GLY A 386 -31.24 -22.68 25.00
CA GLY A 386 -31.55 -21.55 25.89
C GLY A 386 -31.24 -20.17 25.33
N VAL A 387 -30.64 -20.05 24.13
CA VAL A 387 -30.31 -18.76 23.54
C VAL A 387 -31.58 -17.98 23.22
N THR A 388 -31.62 -16.69 23.56
CA THR A 388 -32.69 -15.79 23.11
C THR A 388 -32.64 -15.62 21.59
N PRO A 389 -33.72 -15.95 20.86
CA PRO A 389 -33.80 -15.72 19.41
C PRO A 389 -33.63 -14.25 19.03
N GLY A 390 -33.19 -13.99 17.81
CA GLY A 390 -33.03 -12.65 17.26
C GLY A 390 -32.05 -12.59 16.11
N ASP A 391 -31.98 -11.43 15.45
CA ASP A 391 -31.11 -11.22 14.28
C ASP A 391 -29.70 -10.73 14.62
N GLN A 392 -29.45 -10.40 15.88
CA GLN A 392 -28.20 -9.81 16.37
C GLN A 392 -27.62 -10.65 17.52
N VAL A 393 -27.73 -11.98 17.42
CA VAL A 393 -27.20 -12.87 18.45
C VAL A 393 -25.69 -12.95 18.31
N ALA A 394 -24.97 -12.58 19.37
CA ALA A 394 -23.51 -12.59 19.38
C ALA A 394 -22.96 -14.03 19.27
N LEU A 395 -21.96 -14.22 18.42
CA LEU A 395 -21.20 -15.45 18.24
C LEU A 395 -19.71 -15.14 18.40
N SER A 396 -19.03 -15.92 19.22
CA SER A 396 -17.56 -15.87 19.36
C SER A 396 -16.97 -17.27 19.47
N ILE A 397 -15.70 -17.39 19.07
CA ILE A 397 -14.91 -18.62 19.14
C ILE A 397 -13.59 -18.29 19.84
N SER A 398 -13.11 -19.19 20.68
CA SER A 398 -11.76 -19.16 21.23
C SER A 398 -11.00 -20.44 20.90
N VAL A 399 -9.69 -20.31 20.69
CA VAL A 399 -8.77 -21.43 20.49
C VAL A 399 -7.58 -21.24 21.42
N ASN A 400 -7.22 -22.29 22.14
CA ASN A 400 -6.14 -22.29 23.15
C ASN A 400 -6.25 -21.13 24.16
N GLY A 401 -7.48 -20.81 24.57
CA GLY A 401 -7.78 -19.68 25.47
C GLY A 401 -7.72 -18.29 24.82
N GLN A 402 -7.33 -18.16 23.55
CA GLN A 402 -7.33 -16.90 22.80
C GLN A 402 -8.69 -16.67 22.14
N ALA A 403 -9.40 -15.62 22.54
CA ALA A 403 -10.67 -15.24 21.95
C ALA A 403 -10.48 -14.51 20.61
N GLY A 404 -11.32 -14.82 19.63
CA GLY A 404 -11.41 -14.07 18.38
C GLY A 404 -12.36 -12.87 18.46
N ASN A 405 -12.59 -12.23 17.32
CA ASN A 405 -13.64 -11.22 17.19
C ASN A 405 -15.03 -11.82 17.43
N THR A 406 -15.94 -10.97 17.91
CA THR A 406 -17.36 -11.30 18.02
C THR A 406 -18.08 -10.84 16.75
N VAL A 407 -18.94 -11.70 16.22
CA VAL A 407 -19.82 -11.41 15.09
C VAL A 407 -21.28 -11.61 15.52
N THR A 408 -22.23 -11.18 14.69
CA THR A 408 -23.65 -11.48 14.90
C THR A 408 -24.15 -12.56 13.94
N ILE A 409 -25.16 -13.30 14.38
CA ILE A 409 -25.91 -14.29 13.61
C ILE A 409 -27.42 -14.15 13.89
N SER A 410 -28.24 -14.76 13.04
CA SER A 410 -29.70 -14.84 13.18
C SER A 410 -30.14 -16.21 13.71
N VAL A 411 -30.90 -16.21 14.81
CA VAL A 411 -31.37 -17.40 15.53
C VAL A 411 -32.89 -17.35 15.73
N LYS A 412 -33.59 -18.49 15.56
CA LYS A 412 -35.04 -18.64 15.79
C LYS A 412 -35.41 -19.73 16.80
#